data_AF-A0A8C2RMX2-F1
#
_entry.id   AF-A0A8C2RMX2-F1
#
_cell.length_a   1.000
_cell.length_b   1.000
_cell.length_c   1.000
_cell.angle_alpha   90.00
_cell.angle_beta   90.00
_cell.angle_gamma   90.00
#
_symmetry.space_group_name_H-M   'P 1'
#
loop_
_entity.id
_entity.type
_entity.pdbx_description
1 polymer ?
#
loop_
_entity_poly.entity_id
_entity_poly.type
_entity_poly.pdbx_seq_one_letter_code
_entity_poly.pdbx_strand_id
1 'polypeptide(L)'
;MEWGKERLVWLFLGHMSVSQVANLLSRKHKPWILAAYGMWACRCVLGTRGTAMVLIHTTVSFCVAQFRSQFLSWLCSLSLLSTLRLQDVEEVKRGWCTTENECYLLQFTLAVRCLCYTSFSLELCWRPPPAERPSYSLPWMLAYVFYYPVFHNGPVLSFPEFIAQMQQQEQSSPKTSLSILALGLGRLLFYWWLAELMVHLMYMHAIYSSASLLRAVSSWTLGGLALAQVLFFYVKYLVLFGVPALLMRLDGLRPPPLPRCVSTMFSFTGMWRHFDVGLHDFLVRYVYIPAGGSQHGLLGALFSTAMTFAFVSFWHGGNDYLWCWATLNWLGVTVENGVQKLVQRPRVQHSLAQFLSPGARRRLHAALASCSTSMLILSNLVFLGGSQVGEIYWDRIFIQGLR
;
A
#
# COMPACT_ATOMS: atom_id res chain seq x y z
N MET A 1 13.10 20.59 4.98
CA MET A 1 12.27 19.46 4.47
C MET A 1 11.82 19.67 3.01
N GLU A 2 12.35 20.67 2.29
CA GLU A 2 11.87 21.08 0.95
C GLU A 2 12.64 20.41 -0.20
N TRP A 3 13.95 20.20 -0.02
CA TRP A 3 14.84 19.74 -1.08
C TRP A 3 14.49 18.37 -1.70
N GLY A 4 14.07 17.40 -0.87
CA GLY A 4 13.62 16.09 -1.36
C GLY A 4 12.28 16.14 -2.11
N LYS A 5 11.40 17.07 -1.73
CA LYS A 5 10.09 17.25 -2.39
C LYS A 5 10.26 17.88 -3.77
N GLU A 6 11.10 18.92 -3.88
CA GLU A 6 11.36 19.60 -5.15
C GLU A 6 11.97 18.66 -6.19
N ARG A 7 13.00 17.88 -5.80
CA ARG A 7 13.64 16.93 -6.71
C ARG A 7 12.67 15.87 -7.23
N LEU A 8 11.81 15.31 -6.38
CA LEU A 8 10.84 14.30 -6.81
C LEU A 8 9.82 14.87 -7.81
N VAL A 9 9.36 16.10 -7.62
CA VAL A 9 8.46 16.78 -8.58
C VAL A 9 9.13 16.92 -9.94
N TRP A 10 10.37 17.41 -9.98
CA TRP A 10 11.13 17.52 -11.23
C TRP A 10 11.35 16.19 -11.92
N LEU A 11 11.60 15.12 -11.15
CA LEU A 11 11.78 13.78 -11.71
C LEU A 11 10.48 13.16 -12.23
N PHE A 12 9.33 13.46 -11.62
CA PHE A 12 8.03 13.09 -12.17
C PHE A 12 7.71 13.84 -13.46
N LEU A 13 8.02 15.14 -13.54
CA LEU A 13 7.89 15.92 -14.76
C LEU A 13 8.85 15.44 -15.86
N GLY A 14 10.09 15.09 -15.50
CA GLY A 14 11.05 14.49 -16.41
C GLY A 14 10.59 13.14 -16.94
N HIS A 15 9.99 12.29 -16.09
CA HIS A 15 9.39 11.01 -16.52
C HIS A 15 8.29 11.25 -17.54
N MET A 16 7.38 12.19 -17.26
CA MET A 16 6.30 12.55 -18.17
C MET A 16 6.85 12.95 -19.55
N SER A 17 7.84 13.85 -19.57
CA SER A 17 8.49 14.31 -20.81
C SER A 17 9.15 13.16 -21.58
N VAL A 18 9.95 12.33 -20.89
CA VAL A 18 10.63 11.17 -21.50
C VAL A 18 9.62 10.16 -22.04
N SER A 19 8.51 9.92 -21.34
CA SER A 19 7.44 9.03 -21.80
C SER A 19 6.76 9.54 -23.07
N GLN A 20 6.47 10.85 -23.15
CA GLN A 20 5.89 11.43 -24.36
C GLN A 20 6.87 11.37 -25.54
N VAL A 21 8.15 11.65 -25.32
CA VAL A 21 9.19 11.50 -26.35
C VAL A 21 9.32 10.03 -26.78
N ALA A 22 9.29 9.07 -25.85
CA ALA A 22 9.34 7.65 -26.16
C ALA A 22 8.12 7.18 -26.99
N ASN A 23 6.93 7.74 -26.73
CA ASN A 23 5.73 7.50 -27.54
C ASN A 23 5.90 7.99 -28.99
N LEU A 24 6.63 9.09 -29.20
CA LEU A 24 6.91 9.66 -30.52
C LEU A 24 8.03 8.90 -31.27
N LEU A 25 9.09 8.50 -30.57
CA LEU A 25 10.24 7.81 -31.18
C LEU A 25 9.94 6.35 -31.52
N SER A 26 9.60 5.53 -30.52
CA SER A 26 9.33 4.10 -30.71
C SER A 26 8.67 3.47 -29.49
N ARG A 27 7.38 3.14 -29.59
CA ARG A 27 6.64 2.48 -28.50
C ARG A 27 7.24 1.14 -28.11
N LYS A 28 7.78 0.40 -29.08
CA LYS A 28 8.45 -0.88 -28.84
C LYS A 28 9.62 -0.75 -27.85
N HIS A 29 10.30 0.40 -27.84
CA HIS A 29 11.45 0.65 -26.97
C HIS A 29 11.10 1.43 -25.69
N LYS A 30 9.84 1.88 -25.54
CA LYS A 30 9.40 2.68 -24.39
C LYS A 30 9.71 2.03 -23.04
N PRO A 31 9.47 0.72 -22.80
CA PRO A 31 9.81 0.12 -21.51
C PRO A 31 11.30 0.28 -21.14
N TRP A 32 12.18 0.19 -22.14
CA TRP A 32 13.63 0.33 -21.95
C TRP A 32 14.06 1.78 -21.71
N ILE A 33 13.46 2.72 -22.44
CA ILE A 33 13.69 4.15 -22.25
C ILE A 33 13.25 4.58 -20.84
N LEU A 34 12.08 4.13 -20.41
CA LEU A 34 11.56 4.42 -19.07
C LEU A 34 12.39 3.73 -17.97
N ALA A 35 12.87 2.51 -18.20
CA ALA A 35 13.79 1.83 -17.29
C ALA A 35 15.10 2.62 -17.11
N ALA A 36 15.70 3.06 -18.22
CA ALA A 36 16.92 3.85 -18.20
C ALA A 36 16.72 5.18 -17.47
N TYR A 37 15.59 5.86 -17.71
CA TYR A 37 15.22 7.05 -16.98
C TYR A 37 15.04 6.78 -15.49
N GLY A 38 14.33 5.72 -15.11
CA GLY A 38 14.13 5.36 -13.71
C GLY A 38 15.41 4.99 -12.97
N MET A 39 16.36 4.33 -13.64
CA MET A 39 17.70 4.09 -13.09
C MET A 39 18.47 5.40 -12.89
N TRP A 40 18.40 6.33 -13.84
CA TRP A 40 19.01 7.65 -13.71
C TRP A 40 18.37 8.46 -12.58
N ALA A 41 17.03 8.50 -12.52
CA ALA A 41 16.29 9.18 -11.47
C ALA A 41 16.58 8.58 -10.08
N CYS A 42 16.68 7.26 -9.99
CA CYS A 42 17.13 6.57 -8.78
C CYS A 42 18.51 7.06 -8.33
N ARG A 43 19.47 7.21 -9.26
CA ARG A 43 20.80 7.76 -8.96
C ARG A 43 20.75 9.21 -8.49
N CYS A 44 19.85 10.03 -9.05
CA CYS A 44 19.69 11.43 -8.65
C CYS A 44 19.12 11.58 -7.22
N VAL A 45 18.29 10.65 -6.77
CA VAL A 45 17.60 10.72 -5.47
C VAL A 45 18.32 9.93 -4.38
N LEU A 46 18.76 8.72 -4.68
CA LEU A 46 19.34 7.77 -3.72
C LEU A 46 20.87 7.66 -3.85
N GLY A 47 21.48 8.40 -4.78
CA GLY A 47 22.91 8.33 -5.07
C GLY A 47 23.33 7.03 -5.75
N THR A 48 24.62 6.90 -6.01
CA THR A 48 25.21 5.71 -6.65
C THR A 48 25.09 4.47 -5.78
N ARG A 49 25.32 4.61 -4.47
CA ARG A 49 25.26 3.51 -3.50
C ARG A 49 23.84 2.97 -3.32
N GLY A 50 22.84 3.85 -3.17
CA GLY A 50 21.44 3.45 -3.09
C GLY A 50 20.95 2.76 -4.37
N THR A 51 21.35 3.28 -5.53
CA THR A 51 21.05 2.63 -6.83
C THR A 51 21.69 1.26 -6.95
N ALA A 52 22.95 1.13 -6.52
CA ALA A 52 23.65 -0.16 -6.49
C ALA A 52 22.93 -1.17 -5.59
N MET A 53 22.42 -0.73 -4.42
CA MET A 53 21.65 -1.61 -3.52
C MET A 53 20.36 -2.13 -4.17
N VAL A 54 19.60 -1.27 -4.86
CA VAL A 54 18.41 -1.69 -5.63
C VAL A 54 18.78 -2.70 -6.71
N LEU A 55 19.88 -2.47 -7.44
CA LEU A 55 20.37 -3.40 -8.47
C LEU A 55 20.85 -4.74 -7.90
N ILE A 56 21.50 -4.73 -6.74
CA ILE A 56 21.94 -5.93 -6.02
C ILE A 56 20.73 -6.75 -5.60
N HIS A 57 19.73 -6.14 -4.94
CA HIS A 57 18.50 -6.83 -4.56
C HIS A 57 17.81 -7.44 -5.79
N THR A 58 17.70 -6.66 -6.87
CA THR A 58 17.09 -7.12 -8.13
C THR A 58 17.85 -8.31 -8.73
N THR A 59 19.18 -8.24 -8.81
CA THR A 59 20.02 -9.30 -9.37
C THR A 59 19.96 -10.56 -8.52
N VAL A 60 20.07 -10.43 -7.19
CA VAL A 60 19.98 -11.57 -6.26
C VAL A 60 18.62 -12.26 -6.40
N SER A 61 17.52 -11.49 -6.39
CA SER A 61 16.18 -12.04 -6.59
C SER A 61 16.00 -12.69 -7.96
N PHE A 62 16.57 -12.11 -9.03
CA PHE A 62 16.54 -12.69 -10.36
C PHE A 62 17.26 -14.04 -10.44
N CYS A 63 18.47 -14.13 -9.85
CA CYS A 63 19.24 -15.37 -9.78
C CYS A 63 18.48 -16.45 -9.01
N VAL A 64 17.90 -16.10 -7.85
CA VAL A 64 17.07 -17.04 -7.07
C VAL A 64 15.82 -17.47 -7.84
N ALA A 65 15.20 -16.56 -8.60
CA ALA A 65 14.03 -16.88 -9.42
C ALA A 65 14.32 -17.96 -10.48
N GLN A 66 15.56 -18.09 -10.97
CA GLN A 66 15.92 -19.10 -11.96
C GLN A 66 15.76 -20.53 -11.45
N PHE A 67 15.87 -20.74 -10.13
CA PHE A 67 15.62 -22.06 -9.52
C PHE A 67 14.14 -22.47 -9.53
N ARG A 68 13.22 -21.54 -9.90
CA ARG A 68 11.76 -21.76 -9.98
C ARG A 68 11.15 -22.38 -8.71
N SER A 69 11.76 -22.11 -7.56
CA SER A 69 11.26 -22.54 -6.26
C SER A 69 10.56 -21.38 -5.56
N GLN A 70 9.27 -21.57 -5.24
CA GLN A 70 8.49 -20.60 -4.48
C GLN A 70 9.08 -20.40 -3.09
N PHE A 71 9.55 -21.48 -2.45
CA PHE A 71 10.20 -21.43 -1.14
C PHE A 71 11.46 -20.57 -1.18
N LEU A 72 12.37 -20.82 -2.13
CA LEU A 72 13.60 -20.02 -2.26
C LEU A 72 13.30 -18.56 -2.59
N SER A 73 12.28 -18.30 -3.43
CA SER A 73 11.86 -16.94 -3.79
C SER A 73 11.35 -16.15 -2.57
N TRP A 74 10.53 -16.78 -1.73
CA TRP A 74 10.06 -16.18 -0.49
C TRP A 74 11.19 -16.02 0.53
N LEU A 75 12.03 -17.04 0.71
CA LEU A 75 13.19 -16.97 1.59
C LEU A 75 14.12 -15.81 1.19
N CYS A 76 14.42 -15.66 -0.10
CA CYS A 76 15.20 -14.53 -0.61
C CYS A 76 14.51 -13.19 -0.32
N SER A 77 13.21 -13.08 -0.60
CA SER A 77 12.46 -11.83 -0.40
C SER A 77 12.42 -11.40 1.07
N LEU A 78 12.14 -12.35 1.98
CA LEU A 78 12.11 -12.11 3.41
C LEU A 78 13.50 -11.82 3.98
N SER A 79 14.54 -12.50 3.49
CA SER A 79 15.93 -12.22 3.86
C SER A 79 16.36 -10.83 3.43
N LEU A 80 16.11 -10.44 2.17
CA LEU A 80 16.39 -9.09 1.66
C LEU A 80 15.62 -8.00 2.38
N LEU A 81 14.40 -8.28 2.84
CA LEU A 81 13.63 -7.35 3.67
C LEU A 81 14.20 -7.27 5.10
N SER A 82 14.69 -8.39 5.62
CA SER A 82 15.32 -8.47 6.94
C SER A 82 16.65 -7.74 7.00
N THR A 83 17.45 -7.79 5.92
CA THR A 83 18.73 -7.05 5.86
C THR A 83 18.53 -5.55 5.99
N LEU A 84 17.38 -4.99 5.59
CA LEU A 84 17.08 -3.57 5.77
C LEU A 84 16.99 -3.13 7.24
N ARG A 85 16.87 -4.10 8.15
CA ARG A 85 16.69 -3.92 9.60
C ARG A 85 17.87 -4.42 10.43
N LEU A 86 18.90 -5.00 9.80
CA LEU A 86 20.11 -5.37 10.53
C LEU A 86 20.83 -4.09 10.95
N GLN A 87 21.21 -4.00 12.22
CA GLN A 87 21.86 -2.81 12.78
C GLN A 87 23.12 -2.44 12.00
N ASP A 88 23.96 -3.41 11.64
CA ASP A 88 25.17 -3.19 10.84
C ASP A 88 24.86 -2.57 9.47
N VAL A 89 23.77 -3.02 8.82
CA VAL A 89 23.33 -2.49 7.52
C VAL A 89 22.72 -1.11 7.68
N GLU A 90 22.03 -0.85 8.78
CA GLU A 90 21.48 0.46 9.11
C GLU A 90 22.59 1.49 9.36
N GLU A 91 23.65 1.11 10.08
CA GLU A 91 24.83 1.95 10.30
C GLU A 91 25.56 2.25 8.99
N VAL A 92 25.75 1.24 8.12
CA VAL A 92 26.33 1.42 6.79
C VAL A 92 25.47 2.34 5.92
N LYS A 93 24.14 2.15 5.91
CA LYS A 93 23.19 3.04 5.21
C LYS A 93 23.31 4.47 5.74
N ARG A 94 23.37 4.65 7.06
CA ARG A 94 23.49 5.97 7.70
C ARG A 94 24.80 6.66 7.35
N GLY A 95 25.89 5.89 7.16
CA GLY A 95 27.16 6.40 6.64
C GLY A 95 27.14 6.78 5.15
N TRP A 96 26.11 6.37 4.39
CA TRP A 96 25.94 6.72 2.97
C TRP A 96 24.97 7.88 2.75
N CYS A 97 23.93 7.99 3.58
CA CYS A 97 22.94 9.04 3.49
C CYS A 97 23.47 10.32 4.14
N THR A 98 23.27 11.45 3.46
CA THR A 98 23.61 12.76 4.05
C THR A 98 22.51 13.23 5.01
N THR A 99 21.26 12.81 4.76
CA THR A 99 20.10 13.16 5.58
C THR A 99 19.29 11.92 5.96
N GLU A 100 18.60 11.98 7.11
CA GLU A 100 17.72 10.89 7.55
C GLU A 100 16.61 10.59 6.53
N ASN A 101 16.11 11.63 5.85
CA ASN A 101 15.08 11.50 4.81
C ASN A 101 15.55 10.65 3.62
N GLU A 102 16.81 10.77 3.20
CA GLU A 102 17.37 9.94 2.13
C GLU A 102 17.41 8.47 2.55
N CYS A 103 17.77 8.20 3.81
CA CYS A 103 17.82 6.86 4.37
C CYS A 103 16.42 6.23 4.50
N TYR A 104 15.43 7.00 4.97
CA TYR A 104 14.05 6.55 4.99
C TYR A 104 13.50 6.30 3.58
N LEU A 105 13.81 7.18 2.62
CA LEU A 105 13.37 7.00 1.24
C LEU A 105 14.01 5.78 0.60
N LEU A 106 15.30 5.51 0.83
CA LEU A 106 15.97 4.30 0.37
C LEU A 106 15.32 3.04 0.95
N GLN A 107 15.11 3.00 2.26
CA GLN A 107 14.48 1.87 2.94
C GLN A 107 13.07 1.61 2.42
N PHE A 108 12.27 2.67 2.30
CA PHE A 108 10.91 2.57 1.78
C PHE A 108 10.91 2.09 0.33
N THR A 109 11.81 2.62 -0.51
CA THR A 109 11.98 2.18 -1.90
C THR A 109 12.30 0.69 -1.97
N LEU A 110 13.28 0.21 -1.19
CA LEU A 110 13.66 -1.20 -1.17
C LEU A 110 12.51 -2.10 -0.69
N ALA A 111 11.74 -1.67 0.31
CA ALA A 111 10.55 -2.38 0.77
C ALA A 111 9.47 -2.47 -0.34
N VAL A 112 9.17 -1.38 -1.05
CA VAL A 112 8.20 -1.40 -2.16
C VAL A 112 8.73 -2.24 -3.33
N ARG A 113 10.02 -2.12 -3.68
CA ARG A 113 10.65 -2.94 -4.74
C ARG A 113 10.67 -4.41 -4.37
N CYS A 114 10.64 -4.75 -3.08
CA CYS A 114 10.49 -6.13 -2.62
C CYS A 114 9.25 -6.82 -3.16
N LEU A 115 8.11 -6.14 -3.10
CA LEU A 115 6.88 -6.64 -3.70
C LEU A 115 7.03 -6.88 -5.22
N CYS A 116 7.79 -6.03 -5.91
CA CYS A 116 8.03 -6.17 -7.34
C CYS A 116 8.85 -7.43 -7.64
N TYR A 117 10.03 -7.59 -7.05
CA TYR A 117 10.84 -8.77 -7.34
C TYR A 117 10.21 -10.07 -6.83
N THR A 118 9.47 -10.06 -5.71
CA THR A 118 8.69 -11.23 -5.27
C THR A 118 7.61 -11.61 -6.27
N SER A 119 6.86 -10.61 -6.79
CA SER A 119 5.85 -10.83 -7.83
C SER A 119 6.48 -11.44 -9.08
N PHE A 120 7.62 -10.92 -9.55
CA PHE A 120 8.34 -11.50 -10.69
C PHE A 120 8.72 -12.97 -10.44
N SER A 121 9.37 -13.26 -9.31
CA SER A 121 9.89 -14.59 -8.99
C SER A 121 8.80 -15.64 -8.89
N LEU A 122 7.68 -15.32 -8.22
CA LEU A 122 6.56 -16.25 -8.06
C LEU A 122 5.83 -16.50 -9.39
N GLU A 123 5.65 -15.48 -10.22
CA GLU A 123 5.06 -15.64 -11.54
C GLU A 123 5.94 -16.47 -12.48
N LEU A 124 7.26 -16.38 -12.33
CA LEU A 124 8.19 -17.26 -13.06
C LEU A 124 8.07 -18.72 -12.59
N CYS A 125 7.88 -18.95 -11.28
CA CYS A 125 7.68 -20.29 -10.71
C CYS A 125 6.39 -20.96 -11.22
N TRP A 126 5.30 -20.21 -11.36
CA TRP A 126 3.99 -20.76 -11.75
C TRP A 126 3.86 -21.02 -13.26
N ARG A 127 4.85 -20.66 -14.08
CA ARG A 127 4.81 -20.89 -15.53
C ARG A 127 5.52 -22.19 -15.94
N PRO A 128 4.87 -23.05 -16.75
CA PRO A 128 5.51 -24.25 -17.27
C PRO A 128 6.63 -23.91 -18.27
N PRO A 129 7.82 -24.54 -18.19
CA PRO A 129 8.77 -24.57 -19.30
C PRO A 129 8.16 -25.44 -20.42
N PRO A 130 7.97 -24.96 -21.67
CA PRO A 130 8.91 -24.24 -22.53
C PRO A 130 8.33 -22.94 -23.14
N ALA A 131 7.34 -22.32 -22.49
CA ALA A 131 6.77 -21.05 -22.94
C ALA A 131 7.68 -19.87 -22.55
N GLU A 132 8.90 -19.85 -23.07
CA GLU A 132 9.80 -18.70 -23.02
C GLU A 132 9.19 -17.56 -23.82
N ARG A 133 8.24 -16.84 -23.23
CA ARG A 133 8.00 -15.48 -23.69
C ARG A 133 9.29 -14.70 -23.39
N PRO A 134 9.85 -13.94 -24.34
CA PRO A 134 11.01 -13.05 -24.09
C PRO A 134 10.75 -12.01 -22.98
N SER A 135 9.51 -11.93 -22.51
CA SER A 135 9.00 -11.06 -21.46
C SER A 135 9.45 -11.42 -20.03
N TYR A 136 9.87 -12.66 -19.75
CA TYR A 136 10.32 -13.08 -18.40
C TYR A 136 11.85 -13.10 -18.33
N SER A 137 12.47 -11.96 -18.65
CA SER A 137 13.91 -11.78 -18.72
C SER A 137 14.39 -10.66 -17.80
N LEU A 138 15.70 -10.64 -17.51
CA LEU A 138 16.31 -9.61 -16.65
C LEU A 138 15.98 -8.17 -17.11
N PRO A 139 16.03 -7.83 -18.42
CA PRO A 139 15.63 -6.50 -18.87
C PRO A 139 14.21 -6.13 -18.43
N TRP A 140 13.24 -7.04 -18.59
CA TRP A 140 11.86 -6.78 -18.20
C TRP A 140 11.68 -6.65 -16.69
N MET A 141 12.45 -7.43 -15.91
CA MET A 141 12.51 -7.23 -14.46
C MET A 141 13.06 -5.85 -14.11
N LEU A 142 14.12 -5.39 -14.78
CA LEU A 142 14.65 -4.03 -14.60
C LEU A 142 13.63 -2.96 -15.00
N ALA A 143 12.93 -3.12 -16.12
CA ALA A 143 11.88 -2.19 -16.55
C ALA A 143 10.72 -2.12 -15.54
N TYR A 144 10.35 -3.23 -14.94
CA TYR A 144 9.33 -3.29 -13.90
C TYR A 144 9.80 -2.68 -12.58
N VAL A 145 11.00 -3.05 -12.11
CA VAL A 145 11.58 -2.54 -10.86
C VAL A 145 11.84 -1.04 -10.95
N PHE A 146 12.40 -0.55 -12.06
CA PHE A 146 12.76 0.86 -12.27
C PHE A 146 11.67 1.68 -12.96
N TYR A 147 10.43 1.19 -13.04
CA TYR A 147 9.34 2.03 -13.51
C TYR A 147 9.08 3.18 -12.52
N TYR A 148 9.59 4.37 -12.88
CA TYR A 148 9.75 5.50 -11.95
C TYR A 148 8.45 5.97 -11.26
N PRO A 149 7.27 6.04 -11.94
CA PRO A 149 6.06 6.57 -11.35
C PRO A 149 5.68 5.90 -10.03
N VAL A 150 5.84 4.58 -9.94
CA VAL A 150 5.51 3.80 -8.74
C VAL A 150 6.76 3.36 -7.95
N PHE A 151 7.93 3.92 -8.27
CA PHE A 151 9.22 3.42 -7.77
C PHE A 151 9.36 3.58 -6.26
N HIS A 152 9.12 4.80 -5.78
CA HIS A 152 9.18 5.12 -4.36
C HIS A 152 7.88 4.80 -3.64
N ASN A 153 6.73 5.13 -4.23
CA ASN A 153 5.41 4.98 -3.60
C ASN A 153 4.45 4.26 -4.55
N GLY A 154 3.45 3.57 -4.00
CA GLY A 154 2.44 2.83 -4.76
C GLY A 154 1.55 3.69 -5.68
N PRO A 155 0.58 3.08 -6.37
CA PRO A 155 0.05 1.73 -6.13
C PRO A 155 0.92 0.62 -6.73
N VAL A 156 0.96 -0.53 -6.05
CA VAL A 156 1.66 -1.74 -6.54
C VAL A 156 0.86 -2.33 -7.71
N LEU A 157 1.55 -2.66 -8.79
CA LEU A 157 0.98 -3.37 -9.95
C LEU A 157 1.68 -4.72 -10.03
N SER A 158 0.97 -5.81 -10.27
CA SER A 158 1.62 -7.12 -10.41
C SER A 158 2.45 -7.21 -11.69
N PHE A 159 3.49 -8.06 -11.71
CA PHE A 159 4.36 -8.21 -12.88
C PHE A 159 3.60 -8.57 -14.18
N PRO A 160 2.63 -9.52 -14.19
CA PRO A 160 1.91 -9.87 -15.40
C PRO A 160 1.05 -8.72 -15.94
N GLU A 161 0.44 -7.95 -15.04
CA GLU A 161 -0.36 -6.77 -15.42
C GLU A 161 0.52 -5.66 -15.98
N PHE A 162 1.67 -5.39 -15.35
CA PHE A 162 2.64 -4.42 -15.84
C PHE A 162 3.09 -4.75 -17.26
N ILE A 163 3.52 -5.99 -17.51
CA ILE A 163 3.96 -6.40 -18.85
C ILE A 163 2.82 -6.35 -19.87
N ALA A 164 1.64 -6.89 -19.52
CA ALA A 164 0.50 -6.89 -20.44
C ALA A 164 0.13 -5.46 -20.85
N GLN A 165 0.05 -4.54 -19.89
CA GLN A 165 -0.26 -3.14 -20.17
C GLN A 165 0.86 -2.42 -20.94
N MET A 166 2.14 -2.69 -20.62
CA MET A 166 3.29 -2.12 -21.34
C MET A 166 3.37 -2.58 -22.80
N GLN A 167 2.99 -3.83 -23.09
CA GLN A 167 3.00 -4.38 -24.43
C GLN A 167 1.78 -3.96 -25.26
N GLN A 168 0.63 -3.73 -24.61
CA GLN A 168 -0.64 -3.39 -25.26
C GLN A 168 -0.97 -1.89 -25.17
N GLN A 169 0.03 -1.02 -25.12
CA GLN A 169 -0.20 0.43 -25.00
C GLN A 169 -0.93 0.99 -26.23
N GLU A 170 -2.19 1.37 -26.02
CA GLU A 170 -3.00 2.07 -27.01
C GLU A 170 -2.62 3.55 -27.08
N GLN A 171 -2.71 4.13 -28.28
CA GLN A 171 -2.45 5.55 -28.47
C GLN A 171 -3.58 6.35 -27.83
N SER A 172 -3.29 7.05 -26.74
CA SER A 172 -4.19 8.10 -26.27
C SER A 172 -4.09 9.28 -27.24
N SER A 173 -5.24 9.72 -27.77
CA SER A 173 -5.33 10.97 -28.52
C SER A 173 -4.74 12.12 -27.69
N PRO A 174 -4.02 13.09 -28.29
CA PRO A 174 -3.46 14.22 -27.56
C PRO A 174 -4.54 14.99 -26.78
N LYS A 175 -5.77 15.08 -27.31
CA LYS A 175 -6.92 15.67 -26.61
C LYS A 175 -7.27 14.89 -25.34
N THR A 176 -7.28 13.56 -25.42
CA THR A 176 -7.54 12.67 -24.27
C THR A 176 -6.42 12.77 -23.24
N SER A 177 -5.16 12.80 -23.67
CA SER A 177 -3.99 12.95 -22.79
C SER A 177 -4.03 14.29 -22.03
N LEU A 178 -4.33 15.40 -22.73
CA LEU A 178 -4.50 16.71 -22.11
C LEU A 178 -5.67 16.73 -21.13
N SER A 179 -6.80 16.09 -21.46
CA SER A 179 -7.93 15.98 -20.54
C SER A 179 -7.58 15.18 -19.29
N ILE A 180 -6.86 14.06 -19.43
CA ILE A 180 -6.37 13.25 -18.30
C ILE A 180 -5.44 14.08 -17.41
N LEU A 181 -4.51 14.81 -18.03
CA LEU A 181 -3.57 15.67 -17.31
C LEU A 181 -4.29 16.79 -16.56
N ALA A 182 -5.18 17.53 -17.22
CA ALA A 182 -5.90 18.65 -16.63
C ALA A 182 -6.81 18.21 -15.47
N LEU A 183 -7.63 17.18 -15.67
CA LEU A 183 -8.51 16.65 -14.63
C LEU A 183 -7.72 16.02 -13.48
N GLY A 184 -6.65 15.27 -13.81
CA GLY A 184 -5.78 14.63 -12.85
C GLY A 184 -5.06 15.65 -11.97
N LEU A 185 -4.46 16.67 -12.58
CA LEU A 185 -3.75 17.73 -11.89
C LEU A 185 -4.70 18.60 -11.06
N GLY A 186 -5.86 18.99 -11.59
CA GLY A 186 -6.87 19.74 -10.84
C GLY A 186 -7.32 19.01 -9.58
N ARG A 187 -7.57 17.70 -9.68
CA ARG A 187 -7.92 16.86 -8.53
C ARG A 187 -6.77 16.73 -7.53
N LEU A 188 -5.53 16.59 -8.00
CA LEU A 188 -4.35 16.51 -7.14
C LEU A 188 -4.09 17.80 -6.39
N LEU A 189 -4.20 18.96 -7.07
CA LEU A 189 -4.07 20.27 -6.45
C LEU A 189 -5.15 20.50 -5.39
N PHE A 190 -6.39 20.09 -5.67
CA PHE A 190 -7.47 20.15 -4.68
C PHE A 190 -7.17 19.32 -3.43
N TYR A 191 -6.75 18.05 -3.58
CA TYR A 191 -6.43 17.21 -2.43
C TYR A 191 -5.18 17.68 -1.68
N TRP A 192 -4.17 18.19 -2.39
CA TRP A 192 -3.00 18.77 -1.76
C TRP A 192 -3.36 20.01 -0.95
N TRP A 193 -4.13 20.94 -1.53
CA TRP A 193 -4.64 22.11 -0.83
C TRP A 193 -5.48 21.73 0.40
N LEU A 194 -6.36 20.73 0.27
CA LEU A 194 -7.14 20.21 1.39
C LEU A 194 -6.25 19.63 2.50
N ALA A 195 -5.21 18.87 2.14
CA ALA A 195 -4.26 18.33 3.11
C ALA A 195 -3.52 19.44 3.86
N GLU A 196 -3.04 20.46 3.15
CA GLU A 196 -2.41 21.64 3.76
C GLU A 196 -3.41 22.34 4.70
N LEU A 197 -4.64 22.59 4.24
CA LEU A 197 -5.68 23.21 5.06
C LEU A 197 -5.95 22.44 6.36
N MET A 198 -6.06 21.11 6.28
CA MET A 198 -6.25 20.26 7.46
C MET A 198 -5.09 20.40 8.45
N VAL A 199 -3.84 20.38 7.98
CA VAL A 199 -2.65 20.51 8.84
C VAL A 199 -2.60 21.88 9.51
N HIS A 200 -2.93 22.95 8.77
CA HIS A 200 -2.88 24.32 9.29
C HIS A 200 -4.00 24.64 10.26
N LEU A 201 -5.21 24.09 10.07
CA LEU A 201 -6.38 24.44 10.88
C LEU A 201 -6.65 23.50 12.05
N MET A 202 -6.37 22.20 11.92
CA MET A 202 -6.83 21.20 12.89
C MET A 202 -5.82 20.89 13.99
N TYR A 203 -4.55 21.27 13.82
CA TYR A 203 -3.44 21.00 14.76
C TYR A 203 -3.32 19.54 15.23
N MET A 204 -3.90 18.59 14.48
CA MET A 204 -4.05 17.20 14.91
C MET A 204 -2.72 16.56 15.21
N HIS A 205 -1.71 16.76 14.36
CA HIS A 205 -0.37 16.17 14.56
C HIS A 205 0.34 16.71 15.80
N ALA A 206 0.19 18.00 16.11
CA ALA A 206 0.83 18.60 17.29
C ALA A 206 0.24 18.02 18.58
N ILE A 207 -1.09 17.94 18.68
CA ILE A 207 -1.78 17.34 19.83
C ILE A 207 -1.48 15.84 19.91
N TYR A 208 -1.49 15.15 18.77
CA TYR A 208 -1.24 13.71 18.67
C TYR A 208 0.17 13.32 19.08
N SER A 209 1.16 14.19 18.84
CA SER A 209 2.55 13.96 19.24
C SER A 209 2.79 14.07 20.76
N SER A 210 1.80 14.56 21.52
CA SER A 210 1.91 14.74 22.97
C SER A 210 0.90 13.88 23.72
N ALA A 211 1.40 12.81 24.35
CA ALA A 211 0.57 11.91 25.15
C ALA A 211 -0.11 12.61 26.34
N SER A 212 0.48 13.68 26.90
CA SER A 212 -0.14 14.45 27.98
C SER A 212 -1.33 15.26 27.46
N LEU A 213 -1.19 15.93 26.32
CA LEU A 213 -2.28 16.68 25.69
C LEU A 213 -3.41 15.73 25.27
N LEU A 214 -3.08 14.60 24.66
CA LEU A 214 -4.06 13.62 24.22
C LEU A 214 -4.87 13.04 25.39
N ARG A 215 -4.26 12.89 26.58
CA ARG A 215 -4.98 12.49 27.81
C ARG A 215 -5.81 13.63 28.41
N ALA A 216 -5.40 14.88 28.22
CA ALA A 216 -6.05 16.04 28.84
C ALA A 216 -7.30 16.53 28.09
N VAL A 217 -7.37 16.32 26.77
CA VAL A 217 -8.52 16.77 25.96
C VAL A 217 -9.82 16.09 26.37
N SER A 218 -10.96 16.72 26.08
CA SER A 218 -12.28 16.12 26.28
C SER A 218 -12.47 14.87 25.41
N SER A 219 -13.35 13.95 25.79
CA SER A 219 -13.62 12.74 24.99
C SER A 219 -14.22 13.05 23.61
N TRP A 220 -14.99 14.13 23.48
CA TRP A 220 -15.48 14.63 22.19
C TRP A 220 -14.34 15.12 21.30
N THR A 221 -13.43 15.92 21.87
CA THR A 221 -12.24 16.39 21.16
C THR A 221 -11.35 15.22 20.75
N LEU A 222 -11.18 14.22 21.62
CA LEU A 222 -10.43 13.01 21.35
C LEU A 222 -11.03 12.25 20.15
N GLY A 223 -12.34 12.02 20.13
CA GLY A 223 -13.04 11.40 19.00
C GLY A 223 -12.90 12.21 17.69
N GLY A 224 -12.99 13.54 17.78
CA GLY A 224 -12.74 14.43 16.64
C GLY A 224 -11.32 14.34 16.10
N LEU A 225 -10.32 14.27 16.97
CA LEU A 225 -8.90 14.08 16.61
C LEU A 225 -8.66 12.72 15.96
N ALA A 226 -9.28 11.65 16.46
CA ALA A 226 -9.24 10.33 15.83
C ALA A 226 -9.74 10.38 14.39
N LEU A 227 -10.92 10.97 14.18
CA LEU A 227 -11.51 11.10 12.85
C LEU A 227 -10.64 11.98 11.94
N ALA A 228 -10.14 13.11 12.46
CA ALA A 228 -9.24 14.01 11.74
C ALA A 228 -7.97 13.29 11.26
N GLN A 229 -7.37 12.45 12.11
CA GLN A 229 -6.15 11.71 11.81
C GLN A 229 -6.38 10.70 10.67
N VAL A 230 -7.46 9.93 10.73
CA VAL A 230 -7.81 8.95 9.69
C VAL A 230 -8.19 9.63 8.37
N LEU A 231 -8.93 10.75 8.43
CA LEU A 231 -9.26 11.56 7.25
C LEU A 231 -8.02 12.18 6.60
N PHE A 232 -7.10 12.73 7.40
CA PHE A 232 -5.87 13.29 6.88
C PHE A 232 -5.02 12.20 6.22
N PHE A 233 -4.91 11.03 6.85
CA PHE A 233 -4.23 9.87 6.27
C PHE A 233 -4.82 9.48 4.92
N TYR A 234 -6.14 9.45 4.79
CA TYR A 234 -6.83 9.24 3.53
C TYR A 234 -6.48 10.27 2.45
N VAL A 235 -6.59 11.57 2.75
CA VAL A 235 -6.29 12.64 1.80
C VAL A 235 -4.81 12.61 1.38
N LYS A 236 -3.91 12.34 2.33
CA LYS A 236 -2.48 12.15 2.05
C LYS A 236 -2.25 11.04 1.02
N TYR A 237 -2.94 9.90 1.15
CA TYR A 237 -2.81 8.79 0.19
C TYR A 237 -3.42 9.10 -1.17
N LEU A 238 -4.48 9.91 -1.24
CA LEU A 238 -5.00 10.39 -2.53
C LEU A 238 -3.97 11.20 -3.32
N VAL A 239 -3.11 11.96 -2.64
CA VAL A 239 -2.01 12.69 -3.27
C VAL A 239 -0.87 11.72 -3.61
N LEU A 240 -0.41 10.93 -2.63
CA LEU A 240 0.73 10.03 -2.78
C LEU A 240 0.54 8.97 -3.87
N PHE A 241 -0.67 8.39 -4.00
CA PHE A 241 -0.99 7.44 -5.06
C PHE A 241 -1.54 8.13 -6.30
N GLY A 242 -2.12 9.31 -6.16
CA GLY A 242 -2.69 10.06 -7.27
C GLY A 242 -1.64 10.55 -8.27
N VAL A 243 -0.46 10.99 -7.81
CA VAL A 243 0.64 11.43 -8.69
C VAL A 243 1.16 10.26 -9.56
N PRO A 244 1.59 9.12 -8.99
CA PRO A 244 1.93 7.92 -9.75
C PRO A 244 0.80 7.45 -10.68
N ALA A 245 -0.44 7.41 -10.19
CA ALA A 245 -1.59 6.97 -10.98
C ALA A 245 -1.90 7.91 -12.15
N LEU A 246 -1.60 9.21 -12.04
CA LEU A 246 -1.74 10.15 -13.16
C LEU A 246 -0.70 9.84 -14.23
N LEU A 247 0.57 9.71 -13.85
CA LEU A 247 1.65 9.38 -14.78
C LEU A 247 1.44 8.02 -15.46
N MET A 248 0.98 7.02 -14.73
CA MET A 248 0.58 5.73 -15.29
C MET A 248 -0.49 5.88 -16.39
N ARG A 249 -1.53 6.68 -16.15
CA ARG A 249 -2.56 6.94 -17.17
C ARG A 249 -1.99 7.65 -18.40
N LEU A 250 -1.10 8.62 -18.22
CA LEU A 250 -0.41 9.31 -19.32
C LEU A 250 0.54 8.39 -20.10
N ASP A 251 1.06 7.36 -19.44
CA ASP A 251 1.86 6.30 -20.05
C ASP A 251 1.01 5.25 -20.80
N GLY A 252 -0.32 5.32 -20.69
CA GLY A 252 -1.26 4.36 -21.28
C GLY A 252 -1.60 3.15 -20.38
N LEU A 253 -1.22 3.20 -19.10
CA LEU A 253 -1.48 2.17 -18.11
C LEU A 253 -2.76 2.46 -17.33
N ARG A 254 -3.37 1.39 -16.82
CA ARG A 254 -4.50 1.45 -15.91
C ARG A 254 -3.98 1.19 -14.48
N PRO A 255 -3.78 2.25 -13.67
CA PRO A 255 -3.38 2.07 -12.28
C PRO A 255 -4.51 1.42 -11.48
N PRO A 256 -4.19 0.70 -10.39
CA PRO A 256 -5.18 0.31 -9.40
C PRO A 256 -6.02 1.51 -8.93
N PRO A 257 -7.31 1.31 -8.58
CA PRO A 257 -8.15 2.37 -8.07
C PRO A 257 -7.54 3.07 -6.85
N LEU A 258 -7.72 4.39 -6.79
CA LEU A 258 -7.33 5.18 -5.62
C LEU A 258 -8.20 4.80 -4.40
N PRO A 259 -7.71 5.10 -3.18
CA PRO A 259 -8.45 4.81 -1.96
C PRO A 259 -9.89 5.34 -2.00
N ARG A 260 -10.86 4.52 -1.58
CA ARG A 260 -12.24 4.98 -1.33
C ARG A 260 -12.33 5.78 -0.04
N CYS A 261 -13.34 6.65 0.06
CA CYS A 261 -13.54 7.52 1.22
C CYS A 261 -13.63 6.71 2.52
N VAL A 262 -12.69 6.94 3.44
CA VAL A 262 -12.60 6.24 4.73
C VAL A 262 -13.83 6.45 5.60
N SER A 263 -14.53 7.59 5.50
CA SER A 263 -15.78 7.84 6.24
C SER A 263 -16.95 6.99 5.76
N THR A 264 -16.84 6.36 4.58
CA THR A 264 -17.85 5.43 4.06
C THR A 264 -17.52 3.97 4.37
N MET A 265 -16.36 3.70 4.99
CA MET A 265 -15.92 2.36 5.37
C MET A 265 -16.41 2.01 6.76
N PHE A 266 -17.19 0.94 6.84
CA PHE A 266 -17.72 0.41 8.11
C PHE A 266 -17.34 -1.07 8.34
N SER A 267 -16.51 -1.63 7.46
CA SER A 267 -16.10 -3.03 7.50
C SER A 267 -14.58 -3.17 7.36
N PHE A 268 -14.00 -4.09 8.11
CA PHE A 268 -12.57 -4.41 8.03
C PHE A 268 -12.22 -4.95 6.64
N THR A 269 -13.03 -5.89 6.12
CA THR A 269 -12.82 -6.44 4.79
C THR A 269 -12.97 -5.35 3.71
N GLY A 270 -13.92 -4.43 3.89
CA GLY A 270 -14.11 -3.30 2.98
C GLY A 270 -12.91 -2.36 2.95
N MET A 271 -12.35 -2.02 4.12
CA MET A 271 -11.16 -1.18 4.24
C MET A 271 -9.96 -1.82 3.52
N TRP A 272 -9.67 -3.09 3.80
CA TRP A 272 -8.53 -3.80 3.21
C TRP A 272 -8.65 -3.97 1.69
N ARG A 273 -9.85 -4.14 1.15
CA ARG A 273 -10.07 -4.28 -0.30
C ARG A 273 -9.93 -2.98 -1.08
N HIS A 274 -10.13 -1.83 -0.44
CA HIS A 274 -10.40 -0.57 -1.17
C HIS A 274 -9.56 0.62 -0.71
N PHE A 275 -8.72 0.47 0.32
CA PHE A 275 -7.79 1.53 0.73
C PHE A 275 -6.52 1.49 -0.14
N ASP A 276 -5.74 0.41 -0.06
CA ASP A 276 -4.59 0.16 -0.93
C ASP A 276 -4.86 -1.07 -1.81
N VAL A 277 -5.48 -0.84 -2.97
CA VAL A 277 -5.91 -1.93 -3.86
C VAL A 277 -4.71 -2.70 -4.41
N GLY A 278 -3.61 -2.01 -4.74
CA GLY A 278 -2.42 -2.67 -5.28
C GLY A 278 -1.76 -3.61 -4.27
N LEU A 279 -1.62 -3.15 -3.02
CA LEU A 279 -1.12 -4.01 -1.94
C LEU A 279 -2.10 -5.16 -1.65
N HIS A 280 -3.41 -4.88 -1.64
CA HIS A 280 -4.43 -5.91 -1.44
C HIS A 280 -4.33 -7.03 -2.49
N ASP A 281 -4.25 -6.68 -3.77
CA ASP A 281 -4.15 -7.64 -4.87
C ASP A 281 -2.87 -8.47 -4.77
N PHE A 282 -1.74 -7.83 -4.40
CA PHE A 282 -0.49 -8.54 -4.11
C PHE A 282 -0.66 -9.55 -2.98
N LEU A 283 -1.20 -9.12 -1.83
CA LEU A 283 -1.40 -9.95 -0.65
C LEU A 283 -2.31 -11.14 -0.94
N VAL A 284 -3.42 -10.90 -1.65
CA VAL A 284 -4.37 -11.96 -2.00
C VAL A 284 -3.71 -12.97 -2.94
N ARG A 285 -3.05 -12.51 -4.00
CA ARG A 285 -2.49 -13.36 -5.05
C ARG A 285 -1.26 -14.16 -4.58
N TYR A 286 -0.35 -13.51 -3.86
CA TYR A 286 0.95 -14.09 -3.55
C TYR A 286 1.07 -14.68 -2.15
N VAL A 287 0.21 -14.28 -1.21
CA VAL A 287 0.25 -14.77 0.18
C VAL A 287 -1.00 -15.58 0.50
N TYR A 288 -2.19 -14.97 0.42
CA TYR A 288 -3.43 -15.59 0.89
C TYR A 288 -3.85 -16.83 0.09
N ILE A 289 -3.86 -16.76 -1.25
CA ILE A 289 -4.27 -17.89 -2.10
C ILE A 289 -3.27 -19.06 -1.99
N PRO A 290 -1.94 -18.85 -2.11
CA PRO A 290 -0.96 -19.94 -1.97
C PRO A 290 -0.93 -20.57 -0.57
N ALA A 291 -1.34 -19.85 0.47
CA ALA A 291 -1.48 -20.37 1.83
C ALA A 291 -2.62 -21.39 2.02
N GLY A 292 -3.46 -21.58 0.99
CA GLY A 292 -4.64 -22.45 1.02
C GLY A 292 -5.96 -21.68 1.01
N GLY A 293 -5.93 -20.35 1.17
CA GLY A 293 -7.08 -19.45 1.08
C GLY A 293 -8.30 -19.94 1.87
N SER A 294 -9.49 -19.73 1.29
CA SER A 294 -10.75 -20.25 1.85
C SER A 294 -11.10 -21.67 1.42
N GLN A 295 -10.23 -22.35 0.66
CA GLN A 295 -10.53 -23.67 0.08
C GLN A 295 -10.42 -24.79 1.13
N HIS A 296 -9.58 -24.64 2.14
CA HIS A 296 -9.37 -25.62 3.20
C HIS A 296 -10.26 -25.39 4.44
N GLY A 297 -11.47 -24.88 4.24
CA GLY A 297 -12.42 -24.61 5.30
C GLY A 297 -12.03 -23.42 6.21
N LEU A 298 -12.59 -23.40 7.43
CA LEU A 298 -12.41 -22.27 8.36
C LEU A 298 -10.97 -22.12 8.84
N LEU A 299 -10.32 -23.22 9.23
CA LEU A 299 -8.95 -23.19 9.75
C LEU A 299 -7.95 -22.73 8.67
N GLY A 300 -8.11 -23.20 7.43
CA GLY A 300 -7.31 -22.73 6.30
C GLY A 300 -7.46 -21.23 6.04
N ALA A 301 -8.68 -20.71 6.12
CA ALA A 301 -8.94 -19.28 5.96
C ALA A 301 -8.32 -18.45 7.10
N LEU A 302 -8.41 -18.92 8.35
CA LEU A 302 -7.81 -18.27 9.52
C LEU A 302 -6.28 -18.23 9.42
N PHE A 303 -5.66 -19.35 9.06
CA PHE A 303 -4.21 -19.42 8.87
C PHE A 303 -3.75 -18.54 7.71
N SER A 304 -4.44 -18.61 6.57
CA SER A 304 -4.09 -17.81 5.38
C SER A 304 -4.21 -16.32 5.62
N THR A 305 -5.27 -15.88 6.33
CA THR A 305 -5.42 -14.47 6.74
C THR A 305 -4.35 -14.07 7.76
N ALA A 306 -4.07 -14.91 8.76
CA ALA A 306 -3.01 -14.64 9.75
C ALA A 306 -1.64 -14.47 9.08
N MET A 307 -1.27 -15.35 8.13
CA MET A 307 -0.01 -15.25 7.40
C MET A 307 0.05 -13.98 6.53
N THR A 308 -1.08 -13.57 5.95
CA THR A 308 -1.18 -12.32 5.18
C THR A 308 -0.92 -11.10 6.08
N PHE A 309 -1.51 -11.07 7.27
CA PHE A 309 -1.30 -9.99 8.25
C PHE A 309 0.10 -10.00 8.86
N ALA A 310 0.67 -11.18 9.09
CA ALA A 310 2.05 -11.30 9.56
C ALA A 310 3.05 -10.77 8.54
N PHE A 311 2.86 -11.11 7.26
CA PHE A 311 3.69 -10.60 6.18
C PHE A 311 3.60 -9.08 6.05
N VAL A 312 2.39 -8.50 6.04
CA VAL A 312 2.25 -7.03 5.87
C VAL A 312 2.82 -6.27 7.09
N SER A 313 2.66 -6.80 8.31
CA SER A 313 3.30 -6.24 9.52
C SER A 313 4.83 -6.23 9.39
N PHE A 314 5.39 -7.35 8.98
CA PHE A 314 6.82 -7.52 8.76
C PHE A 314 7.36 -6.61 7.65
N TRP A 315 6.59 -6.44 6.57
CA TRP A 315 6.89 -5.54 5.45
C TRP A 315 6.89 -4.06 5.86
N HIS A 316 5.99 -3.65 6.76
CA HIS A 316 5.97 -2.29 7.31
C HIS A 316 7.10 -2.00 8.31
N GLY A 317 7.83 -3.02 8.78
CA GLY A 317 8.99 -2.86 9.66
C GLY A 317 9.00 -3.82 10.85
N GLY A 318 7.87 -4.41 11.22
CA GLY A 318 7.79 -5.42 12.29
C GLY A 318 7.98 -4.89 13.72
N ASN A 319 7.81 -3.58 13.95
CA ASN A 319 7.75 -3.01 15.30
C ASN A 319 6.54 -3.53 16.08
N ASP A 320 6.60 -3.52 17.41
CA ASP A 320 5.55 -4.07 18.28
C ASP A 320 4.15 -3.50 17.99
N TYR A 321 4.05 -2.20 17.72
CA TYR A 321 2.78 -1.56 17.39
C TYR A 321 2.22 -2.01 16.03
N LEU A 322 3.08 -2.39 15.07
CA LEU A 322 2.65 -2.95 13.78
C LEU A 322 2.10 -4.36 13.95
N TRP A 323 2.69 -5.17 14.84
CA TRP A 323 2.14 -6.46 15.22
C TRP A 323 0.79 -6.33 15.92
N CYS A 324 0.66 -5.35 16.82
CA CYS A 324 -0.62 -5.01 17.44
C CYS A 324 -1.67 -4.62 16.39
N TRP A 325 -1.33 -3.68 15.50
CA TRP A 325 -2.20 -3.27 14.39
C TRP A 325 -2.62 -4.45 13.50
N ALA A 326 -1.68 -5.31 13.11
CA ALA A 326 -1.95 -6.46 12.26
C ALA A 326 -2.87 -7.46 12.97
N THR A 327 -2.67 -7.69 14.28
CA THR A 327 -3.53 -8.55 15.10
C THR A 327 -4.95 -8.00 15.19
N LEU A 328 -5.10 -6.69 15.45
CA LEU A 328 -6.41 -6.03 15.49
C LEU A 328 -7.17 -6.18 14.16
N ASN A 329 -6.48 -5.99 13.02
CA ASN A 329 -7.10 -6.17 11.72
C ASN A 329 -7.44 -7.62 11.40
N TRP A 330 -6.54 -8.56 11.73
CA TRP A 330 -6.78 -9.98 11.55
C TRP A 330 -8.00 -10.46 12.35
N LEU A 331 -8.10 -10.04 13.61
CA LEU A 331 -9.26 -10.31 14.45
C LEU A 331 -10.51 -9.64 13.89
N GLY A 332 -10.43 -8.37 13.47
CA GLY A 332 -11.55 -7.64 12.86
C GLY A 332 -12.12 -8.35 11.62
N VAL A 333 -11.26 -8.74 10.68
CA VAL A 333 -11.65 -9.51 9.49
C VAL A 333 -12.20 -10.89 9.86
N THR A 334 -11.60 -11.56 10.83
CA THR A 334 -12.04 -12.89 11.28
C THR A 334 -13.43 -12.85 11.91
N VAL A 335 -13.66 -11.92 12.84
CA VAL A 335 -14.95 -11.71 13.49
C VAL A 335 -15.99 -11.29 12.47
N GLU A 336 -15.68 -10.35 11.58
CA GLU A 336 -16.59 -9.89 10.53
C GLU A 336 -17.03 -11.05 9.62
N ASN A 337 -16.09 -11.86 9.14
CA ASN A 337 -16.39 -13.03 8.31
C ASN A 337 -17.19 -14.08 9.09
N GLY A 338 -16.90 -14.28 10.38
CA GLY A 338 -17.65 -15.19 11.25
C GLY A 338 -19.10 -14.74 11.44
N VAL A 339 -19.31 -13.45 11.74
CA VAL A 339 -20.64 -12.85 11.87
C VAL A 339 -21.41 -12.93 10.55
N GLN A 340 -20.79 -12.61 9.41
CA GLN A 340 -21.42 -12.74 8.11
C GLN A 340 -21.86 -14.17 7.82
N LYS A 341 -20.99 -15.16 8.07
CA LYS A 341 -21.34 -16.59 7.90
C LYS A 341 -22.48 -17.01 8.83
N LEU A 342 -22.52 -16.52 10.07
CA LEU A 342 -23.59 -16.81 11.01
C LEU A 342 -24.93 -16.20 10.54
N VAL A 343 -24.91 -14.92 10.15
CA VAL A 343 -26.09 -14.18 9.67
C VAL A 343 -26.62 -14.75 8.35
N GLN A 344 -25.76 -15.34 7.50
CA GLN A 344 -26.17 -15.99 6.26
C GLN A 344 -26.81 -17.37 6.46
N ARG A 345 -26.79 -17.95 7.67
CA ARG A 345 -27.44 -19.25 7.91
C ARG A 345 -28.97 -19.11 7.78
N PRO A 346 -29.66 -20.01 7.04
CA PRO A 346 -31.11 -19.91 6.81
C PRO A 346 -31.93 -19.80 8.10
N ARG A 347 -31.56 -20.55 9.14
CA ARG A 347 -32.24 -20.50 10.46
C ARG A 347 -32.13 -19.12 11.12
N VAL A 348 -30.96 -18.48 11.03
CA VAL A 348 -30.72 -17.16 11.61
C VAL A 348 -31.44 -16.10 10.78
N GLN A 349 -31.38 -16.18 9.45
CA GLN A 349 -32.13 -15.27 8.59
C GLN A 349 -33.64 -15.35 8.80
N HIS A 350 -34.17 -16.57 8.93
CA HIS A 350 -35.59 -16.80 9.19
C HIS A 350 -36.00 -16.25 10.55
N SER A 351 -35.23 -16.53 11.61
CA SER A 351 -35.45 -15.99 12.94
C SER A 351 -35.40 -14.45 12.95
N LEU A 352 -34.36 -13.85 12.35
CA LEU A 352 -34.26 -12.39 12.23
C LEU A 352 -35.43 -11.79 11.43
N ALA A 353 -35.92 -12.47 10.39
CA ALA A 353 -37.07 -12.01 9.61
C ALA A 353 -38.39 -12.14 10.37
N GLN A 354 -38.53 -13.15 11.25
CA GLN A 354 -39.71 -13.35 12.09
C GLN A 354 -39.78 -12.34 13.24
N PHE A 355 -38.67 -12.08 13.93
CA PHE A 355 -38.65 -11.24 15.14
C PHE A 355 -38.34 -9.76 14.88
N LEU A 356 -37.66 -9.41 13.78
CA LEU A 356 -37.26 -8.03 13.51
C LEU A 356 -37.87 -7.50 12.21
N SER A 357 -38.52 -6.34 12.31
CA SER A 357 -38.96 -5.58 11.14
C SER A 357 -37.76 -5.21 10.24
N PRO A 358 -37.97 -4.92 8.94
CA PRO A 358 -36.91 -4.45 8.06
C PRO A 358 -36.16 -3.23 8.61
N GLY A 359 -36.86 -2.31 9.28
CA GLY A 359 -36.25 -1.15 9.94
C GLY A 359 -35.38 -1.53 11.13
N ALA A 360 -35.86 -2.44 11.99
CA ALA A 360 -35.09 -2.93 13.13
C ALA A 360 -33.81 -3.69 12.69
N ARG A 361 -33.89 -4.48 11.60
CA ARG A 361 -32.71 -5.14 11.01
C ARG A 361 -31.66 -4.15 10.53
N ARG A 362 -32.07 -3.05 9.88
CA ARG A 362 -31.14 -1.97 9.48
C ARG A 362 -30.48 -1.29 10.68
N ARG A 363 -31.24 -1.03 11.76
CA ARG A 363 -30.69 -0.45 13.00
C ARG A 363 -29.70 -1.40 13.69
N LEU A 364 -30.01 -2.70 13.74
CA LEU A 364 -29.09 -3.71 14.26
C LEU A 364 -27.80 -3.77 13.44
N HIS A 365 -27.91 -3.78 12.10
CA HIS A 365 -26.75 -3.72 11.23
C HIS A 365 -25.93 -2.44 11.45
N ALA A 366 -26.59 -1.28 11.58
CA ALA A 366 -25.92 -0.01 11.86
C ALA A 366 -25.17 -0.04 13.20
N ALA A 367 -25.75 -0.64 14.25
CA ALA A 367 -25.09 -0.79 15.55
C ALA A 367 -23.86 -1.72 15.49
N LEU A 368 -23.96 -2.84 14.77
CA LEU A 368 -22.80 -3.73 14.55
C LEU A 368 -21.72 -3.03 13.73
N ALA A 369 -22.13 -2.31 12.68
CA ALA A 369 -21.24 -1.53 11.84
C ALA A 369 -20.56 -0.39 12.62
N SER A 370 -21.23 0.26 13.56
CA SER A 370 -20.59 1.28 14.41
C SER A 370 -19.51 0.68 15.31
N CYS A 371 -19.74 -0.48 15.92
CA CYS A 371 -18.71 -1.18 16.69
C CYS A 371 -17.50 -1.54 15.81
N SER A 372 -17.74 -2.09 14.62
CA SER A 372 -16.70 -2.39 13.64
C SER A 372 -15.91 -1.14 13.24
N THR A 373 -16.61 -0.04 12.95
CA THR A 373 -16.01 1.24 12.55
C THR A 373 -15.14 1.81 13.67
N SER A 374 -15.60 1.80 14.92
CA SER A 374 -14.82 2.27 16.06
C SER A 374 -13.53 1.45 16.26
N MET A 375 -13.61 0.12 16.14
CA MET A 375 -12.44 -0.76 16.22
C MET A 375 -11.48 -0.55 15.05
N LEU A 376 -12.01 -0.30 13.85
CA LEU A 376 -11.22 0.01 12.66
C LEU A 376 -10.46 1.33 12.83
N ILE A 377 -11.12 2.37 13.35
CA ILE A 377 -10.48 3.65 13.67
C ILE A 377 -9.37 3.43 14.70
N LEU A 378 -9.65 2.74 15.81
CA LEU A 378 -8.65 2.44 16.84
C LEU A 378 -7.43 1.73 16.25
N SER A 379 -7.66 0.70 15.42
CA SER A 379 -6.58 -0.02 14.75
C SER A 379 -5.72 0.91 13.89
N ASN A 380 -6.32 1.81 13.11
CA ASN A 380 -5.57 2.79 12.32
C ASN A 380 -4.80 3.79 13.21
N LEU A 381 -5.31 4.17 14.38
CA LEU A 381 -4.58 5.04 15.30
C LEU A 381 -3.34 4.33 15.88
N VAL A 382 -3.43 3.04 16.20
CA VAL A 382 -2.26 2.22 16.57
C VAL A 382 -1.22 2.23 15.45
N PHE A 383 -1.64 2.07 14.19
CA PHE A 383 -0.74 2.14 13.03
C PHE A 383 -0.07 3.51 12.87
N LEU A 384 -0.81 4.60 13.08
CA LEU A 384 -0.34 5.96 12.83
C LEU A 384 0.43 6.58 14.00
N GLY A 385 0.15 6.19 15.24
CA GLY A 385 0.73 6.79 16.45
C GLY A 385 1.41 5.84 17.41
N GLY A 386 1.47 4.55 17.07
CA GLY A 386 2.06 3.53 17.92
C GLY A 386 1.18 3.14 19.11
N SER A 387 1.73 2.24 19.94
CA SER A 387 1.00 1.59 21.03
C SER A 387 0.50 2.58 22.09
N GLN A 388 1.32 3.58 22.47
CA GLN A 388 0.97 4.54 23.51
C GLN A 388 -0.27 5.37 23.13
N VAL A 389 -0.38 5.78 21.87
CA VAL A 389 -1.55 6.52 21.41
C VAL A 389 -2.77 5.61 21.38
N GLY A 390 -2.63 4.40 20.86
CA GLY A 390 -3.70 3.40 20.85
C GLY A 390 -4.26 3.11 22.25
N GLU A 391 -3.38 2.96 23.24
CA GLU A 391 -3.74 2.73 24.65
C GLU A 391 -4.56 3.90 25.22
N ILE A 392 -4.15 5.15 24.98
CA ILE A 392 -4.90 6.33 25.43
C ILE A 392 -6.31 6.33 24.84
N TYR A 393 -6.46 6.05 23.55
CA TYR A 393 -7.76 5.97 22.89
C TYR A 393 -8.61 4.81 23.44
N TRP A 394 -8.00 3.64 23.67
CA TRP A 394 -8.67 2.49 24.26
C TRP A 394 -9.24 2.83 25.65
N ASP A 395 -8.39 3.35 26.54
CA ASP A 395 -8.78 3.65 27.92
C ASP A 395 -9.86 4.73 27.98
N ARG A 396 -9.69 5.81 27.23
CA ARG A 396 -10.58 6.98 27.28
C ARG A 396 -11.92 6.72 26.61
N ILE A 397 -11.94 6.07 25.45
CA ILE A 397 -13.17 5.90 24.66
C ILE A 397 -13.89 4.62 25.04
N PHE A 398 -13.17 3.50 25.20
CA PHE A 398 -13.79 2.20 25.37
C PHE A 398 -13.91 1.78 26.84
N ILE A 399 -12.95 2.09 27.70
CA ILE A 399 -13.05 1.73 29.13
C ILE A 399 -13.86 2.79 29.89
N GLN A 400 -13.45 4.05 29.80
CA GLN A 400 -14.08 5.15 30.56
C GLN A 400 -15.39 5.60 29.94
N GLY A 401 -15.50 5.63 28.61
CA GLY A 401 -16.71 6.05 27.91
C GLY A 401 -17.89 5.08 28.02
N LEU A 402 -17.65 3.83 28.46
CA LEU A 402 -18.69 2.83 28.72
C LEU A 402 -19.11 2.76 30.20
N ARG A 403 -18.43 3.50 31.09
CA ARG A 403 -18.81 3.67 32.50
C ARG A 403 -19.64 4.95 32.64
#